data_AF-A0A090KT90-F1
#
_entry.id   AF-A0A090KT90-F1
#
_cell.length_a   1.000
_cell.length_b   1.000
_cell.length_c   1.000
_cell.angle_alpha   90.00
_cell.angle_beta   90.00
_cell.angle_gamma   90.00
#
_symmetry.space_group_name_H-M   'P 1'
#
loop_
_entity.id
_entity.type
_entity.pdbx_description
1 polymer ?
#
loop_
_entity_poly.entity_id
_entity_poly.type
_entity_poly.pdbx_seq_one_letter_code
_entity_poly.pdbx_strand_id
1 'polypeptide(L)'
;MIIKFIILLNILFLLVKFNHSIKCYTGTRYHIGQDEAQDVEECKAPLFTMDSYCYRFEADATVEKVVKLGCASLICSAIRNHCEQITMGPLSGKICCCNHNNFCNTSSHKTKNVFLILFFILIIYFLTF
;
A
#
# COMPACT_ATOMS: atom_id res chain seq x y z
N MET A 1 -8.39 -31.66 -28.84
CA MET A 1 -7.37 -30.61 -29.08
C MET A 1 -7.71 -29.29 -28.38
N ILE A 2 -8.96 -28.82 -28.47
CA ILE A 2 -9.45 -27.57 -27.85
C ILE A 2 -9.28 -27.52 -26.32
N ILE A 3 -9.54 -28.61 -25.60
CA ILE A 3 -9.43 -28.66 -24.13
C ILE A 3 -7.99 -28.44 -23.64
N LYS A 4 -6.98 -29.01 -24.34
CA LYS A 4 -5.56 -28.77 -24.01
C LYS A 4 -5.17 -27.29 -24.21
N PHE A 5 -5.74 -26.64 -25.22
CA PHE A 5 -5.51 -25.22 -25.50
C PHE A 5 -6.11 -24.32 -24.42
N ILE A 6 -7.33 -24.63 -23.95
CA ILE A 6 -7.99 -23.91 -22.85
C ILE A 6 -7.19 -24.08 -21.54
N ILE A 7 -6.69 -25.28 -21.24
CA ILE A 7 -5.86 -25.53 -20.06
C ILE A 7 -4.55 -24.75 -20.15
N LEU A 8 -3.90 -24.74 -21.32
CA LEU A 8 -2.67 -23.98 -21.55
C LEU A 8 -2.89 -22.47 -21.36
N LEU A 9 -4.01 -21.94 -21.84
CA LEU A 9 -4.36 -20.52 -21.69
C LEU A 9 -4.62 -20.12 -20.22
N ASN A 10 -5.28 -21.00 -19.45
CA ASN A 10 -5.54 -20.77 -18.02
C ASN A 10 -4.23 -20.84 -17.20
N ILE A 11 -3.32 -21.75 -17.53
CA ILE A 11 -1.99 -21.82 -16.90
C ILE A 11 -1.19 -20.55 -17.23
N LEU A 12 -1.24 -20.08 -18.48
CA LEU A 12 -0.56 -18.85 -18.89
C LEU A 12 -1.11 -17.62 -18.16
N PHE A 13 -2.43 -17.55 -17.94
CA PHE A 13 -3.07 -16.46 -17.18
C PHE A 13 -2.68 -16.48 -15.69
N LEU A 14 -2.51 -17.67 -15.08
CA LEU A 14 -2.01 -17.82 -13.71
C LEU A 14 -0.53 -17.41 -13.55
N LEU A 15 0.25 -17.44 -14.63
CA LEU A 15 1.66 -17.05 -14.62
C LEU A 15 1.87 -15.55 -14.85
N VAL A 16 0.83 -14.80 -15.24
CA VAL A 16 0.88 -13.33 -15.31
C VAL A 16 0.88 -12.80 -13.88
N LYS A 17 2.08 -12.62 -13.32
CA LYS A 17 2.24 -11.84 -12.09
C LYS A 17 1.87 -10.40 -12.40
N PHE A 18 0.79 -9.93 -11.78
CA PHE A 18 0.48 -8.51 -11.77
C PHE A 18 1.60 -7.79 -11.04
N ASN A 19 2.38 -6.97 -11.75
CA ASN A 19 3.24 -5.98 -11.12
C ASN A 19 2.32 -4.97 -10.43
N HIS A 20 2.02 -5.21 -9.16
CA HIS A 20 1.28 -4.26 -8.35
C HIS A 20 2.24 -3.10 -8.00
N SER A 21 2.25 -2.08 -8.86
CA SER A 21 2.71 -0.77 -8.42
C SER A 21 1.66 -0.19 -7.49
N ILE A 22 2.13 0.42 -6.39
CA ILE A 22 1.29 1.06 -5.39
C ILE A 22 1.68 2.53 -5.32
N LYS A 23 0.68 3.42 -5.30
CA LYS A 23 0.91 4.85 -5.12
C LYS A 23 0.87 5.18 -3.64
N CYS A 24 1.85 5.92 -3.14
CA CYS A 24 1.96 6.29 -1.73
C CYS A 24 2.17 7.80 -1.60
N TYR A 25 1.75 8.36 -0.47
CA TYR A 25 2.17 9.72 -0.15
C TYR A 25 3.63 9.72 0.27
N THR A 26 4.35 10.76 -0.12
CA THR A 26 5.72 11.02 0.29
C THR A 26 5.82 12.43 0.85
N GLY A 27 6.70 12.62 1.83
CA GLY A 27 6.84 13.89 2.52
C GLY A 27 7.35 13.73 3.94
N THR A 28 7.74 14.86 4.51
CA THR A 28 8.19 14.95 5.90
C THR A 28 7.55 16.15 6.56
N ARG A 29 6.87 15.92 7.68
CA ARG A 29 6.38 16.97 8.57
C ARG A 29 7.31 17.09 9.76
N TYR A 30 7.92 18.26 9.90
CA TYR A 30 8.72 18.62 11.07
C TYR A 30 7.93 19.51 12.03
N HIS A 31 7.15 20.45 11.50
CA HIS A 31 6.43 21.46 12.29
C HIS A 31 4.92 21.20 12.36
N ILE A 32 4.27 21.75 13.38
CA ILE A 32 2.80 21.75 13.51
C ILE A 32 2.21 22.71 12.46
N GLY A 33 1.30 22.21 11.61
CA GLY A 33 0.66 22.98 10.53
C GLY A 33 1.22 22.75 9.13
N GLN A 34 2.33 22.01 9.00
CA GLN A 34 2.83 21.55 7.70
C GLN A 34 2.10 20.25 7.28
N ASP A 35 1.70 20.17 6.02
CA ASP A 35 1.09 18.95 5.48
C ASP A 35 2.09 17.80 5.42
N GLU A 36 1.67 16.62 5.89
CA GLU A 36 2.51 15.40 5.91
C GLU A 36 2.65 14.78 4.51
N ALA A 37 1.61 14.90 3.69
CA ALA A 37 1.53 14.39 2.34
C ALA A 37 1.87 15.52 1.36
N GLN A 38 3.15 15.66 1.03
CA GLN A 38 3.64 16.75 0.17
C GLN A 38 3.58 16.38 -1.31
N ASP A 39 3.82 15.10 -1.62
CA ASP A 39 3.81 14.59 -2.99
C ASP A 39 3.32 13.13 -3.04
N VAL A 40 3.17 12.61 -4.25
CA VAL A 40 2.75 11.23 -4.55
C VAL A 40 3.83 10.52 -5.33
N GLU A 41 4.28 9.39 -4.80
CA GLU A 41 5.26 8.52 -5.45
C GLU A 41 4.61 7.18 -5.84
N GLU A 42 4.97 6.66 -7.01
CA GLU A 42 4.61 5.29 -7.43
C GLU A 42 5.72 4.32 -7.02
N CYS A 43 5.48 3.54 -5.98
CA CYS A 43 6.45 2.59 -5.46
C CYS A 43 6.55 1.37 -6.38
N LYS A 44 7.80 1.06 -6.76
CA LYS A 44 8.15 -0.15 -7.51
C LYS A 44 9.01 -1.03 -6.63
N ALA A 45 8.67 -2.32 -6.56
CA ALA A 45 9.50 -3.28 -5.85
C ALA A 45 10.85 -3.41 -6.58
N PRO A 46 11.99 -3.35 -5.86
CA PRO A 46 13.32 -3.43 -6.47
C PRO A 46 13.63 -4.81 -7.06
N LEU A 47 12.90 -5.85 -6.63
CA LEU A 47 13.03 -7.22 -7.14
C LEU A 47 11.63 -7.77 -7.46
N PHE A 48 11.52 -8.55 -8.55
CA PHE A 48 10.26 -9.17 -9.00
C PHE A 48 9.59 -10.09 -7.97
N THR A 49 10.26 -10.45 -6.88
CA THR A 49 9.73 -11.29 -5.80
C THR A 49 9.32 -10.50 -4.56
N MET A 50 9.58 -9.20 -4.50
CA MET A 50 9.22 -8.36 -3.37
C MET A 50 7.95 -7.58 -3.67
N ASP A 51 7.16 -7.33 -2.64
CA ASP A 51 6.04 -6.41 -2.73
C ASP A 51 6.49 -4.98 -2.45
N SER A 52 5.80 -4.03 -3.07
CA SER A 52 5.93 -2.62 -2.79
C SER A 52 5.02 -2.27 -1.59
N TYR A 53 5.54 -1.50 -0.62
CA TYR A 53 4.77 -1.01 0.52
C TYR A 53 4.90 0.50 0.65
N CYS A 54 3.81 1.14 1.08
CA CYS A 54 3.87 2.46 1.67
C CYS A 54 4.30 2.33 3.14
N TYR A 55 5.06 3.31 3.64
CA TYR A 55 5.32 3.43 5.08
C TYR A 55 4.92 4.79 5.61
N ARG A 56 4.68 4.81 6.92
CA ARG A 56 4.50 5.98 7.76
C ARG A 56 5.36 5.80 9.01
N PHE A 57 6.35 6.65 9.18
CA PHE A 57 7.20 6.69 10.36
C PHE A 57 6.82 7.90 11.21
N GLU A 58 6.60 7.67 12.50
CA GLU A 58 6.28 8.70 13.48
C GLU A 58 7.24 8.60 14.65
N ALA A 59 7.94 9.69 14.97
CA ALA A 59 8.83 9.75 16.11
C ALA A 59 8.62 11.05 16.89
N ASP A 60 8.76 10.97 18.20
CA ASP A 60 8.77 12.13 19.08
C ASP A 60 10.20 12.66 19.14
N ALA A 61 10.45 13.86 18.60
CA ALA A 61 11.68 14.59 18.85
C ALA A 61 11.51 15.49 20.08
N THR A 62 12.61 16.05 20.60
CA THR A 62 12.66 16.83 21.85
C THR A 62 11.67 18.00 21.93
N VAL A 63 11.18 18.51 20.80
CA VAL A 63 10.27 19.66 20.75
C VAL A 63 9.01 19.38 19.92
N GLU A 64 9.09 18.53 18.89
CA GLU A 64 7.98 18.31 17.95
C GLU A 64 7.91 16.86 17.45
N LYS A 65 6.70 16.43 17.04
CA LYS A 65 6.47 15.12 16.45
C LYS A 65 6.83 15.13 14.96
N VAL A 66 7.81 14.33 14.59
CA VAL A 66 8.26 14.14 13.21
C VAL A 66 7.44 13.03 12.57
N VAL A 67 6.89 13.29 11.38
CA VAL A 67 6.19 12.29 10.57
C VAL A 67 6.84 12.22 9.20
N LYS A 68 7.19 11.01 8.75
CA LYS A 68 7.78 10.75 7.44
C LYS A 68 6.98 9.70 6.70
N LEU A 69 6.67 9.98 5.44
CA LEU A 69 5.91 9.11 4.53
C LEU A 69 6.78 8.74 3.32
N GLY A 70 6.53 7.57 2.74
CA GLY A 70 7.12 7.21 1.45
C GLY A 70 6.99 5.73 1.10
N CYS A 71 7.89 5.27 0.22
CA CYS A 71 8.00 3.88 -0.22
C CYS A 71 9.11 3.13 0.54
N ALA A 72 8.84 1.91 1.00
CA ALA A 72 9.87 1.02 1.53
C ALA A 72 9.53 -0.43 1.21
N SER A 73 10.43 -1.17 0.57
CA SER A 73 10.20 -2.61 0.29
C SER A 73 10.94 -3.50 1.28
N LEU A 74 12.20 -3.19 1.61
CA LEU A 74 13.05 -4.09 2.39
C LEU A 74 12.56 -4.25 3.84
N ILE A 75 12.46 -3.15 4.59
CA ILE A 75 12.03 -3.16 5.99
C ILE A 75 10.54 -3.54 6.09
N CYS A 76 9.71 -3.00 5.21
CA CYS A 76 8.28 -3.31 5.21
C CYS A 76 7.93 -4.72 4.74
N SER A 77 8.83 -5.44 4.06
CA SER A 77 8.60 -6.86 3.76
C SER A 77 8.57 -7.72 5.04
N ALA A 78 9.34 -7.31 6.06
CA ALA A 78 9.31 -7.93 7.38
C ALA A 78 8.09 -7.49 8.21
N ILE A 79 7.83 -6.18 8.27
CA ILE A 79 6.76 -5.59 9.09
C ILE A 79 5.36 -5.81 8.49
N ARG A 80 5.27 -5.80 7.17
CA ARG A 80 4.04 -5.95 6.36
C ARG A 80 2.95 -4.96 6.74
N ASN A 81 1.68 -5.35 6.83
CA ASN A 81 0.55 -4.47 7.13
C ASN A 81 0.41 -4.17 8.63
N HIS A 82 1.53 -4.07 9.35
CA HIS A 82 1.56 -3.81 10.80
C HIS A 82 2.43 -2.60 11.12
N CYS A 83 2.48 -2.27 12.41
CA CYS A 83 3.35 -1.25 12.92
C CYS A 83 4.30 -1.81 13.96
N GLU A 84 5.53 -1.32 13.95
CA GLU A 84 6.59 -1.77 14.84
C GLU A 84 7.41 -0.57 15.34
N GLN A 85 8.00 -0.71 16.53
CA GLN A 85 8.91 0.28 17.07
C GLN A 85 10.29 0.05 16.48
N ILE A 86 10.84 1.08 15.84
CA ILE A 86 12.16 1.03 15.22
C ILE A 86 12.98 2.27 15.59
N THR A 87 14.29 2.10 15.49
CA THR A 87 15.25 3.20 15.62
C THR A 87 15.78 3.54 14.23
N MET A 88 15.58 4.78 13.80
CA MET A 88 16.14 5.31 12.55
C MET A 88 17.14 6.43 12.89
N GLY A 89 18.41 6.05 13.02
CA GLY A 89 19.47 6.98 13.44
C GLY A 89 19.26 7.45 14.89
N PRO A 90 19.25 8.77 15.17
CA PRO A 90 19.06 9.30 16.52
C PRO A 90 17.59 9.30 16.98
N LEU A 91 16.64 8.92 16.12
CA LEU A 91 15.21 8.97 16.39
C LEU A 91 14.66 7.56 16.62
N SER A 92 13.99 7.37 17.76
CA SER A 92 13.19 6.19 18.06
C SER A 92 11.73 6.50 17.79
N GLY A 93 11.06 5.65 17.00
CA GLY A 93 9.67 5.89 16.63
C GLY A 93 8.97 4.67 16.09
N LYS A 94 7.69 4.84 15.80
CA LYS A 94 6.81 3.81 15.26
C LYS A 94 6.80 3.90 13.74
N ILE A 95 7.16 2.81 13.06
CA ILE A 95 6.92 2.65 11.64
C ILE A 95 5.67 1.81 11.42
N CYS A 96 4.79 2.22 10.52
CA CYS A 96 3.67 1.45 10.03
C CYS A 96 3.86 1.22 8.53
N CYS A 97 3.69 -0.01 8.10
CA CYS A 97 3.80 -0.38 6.69
C CYS A 97 2.43 -0.86 6.18
N CYS A 98 2.14 -0.64 4.90
CA CYS A 98 0.89 -1.08 4.29
C CYS A 98 1.04 -1.27 2.77
N ASN A 99 0.35 -2.27 2.21
CA ASN A 99 0.30 -2.52 0.76
C ASN A 99 -1.10 -2.89 0.25
N HIS A 100 -2.13 -2.77 1.08
CA HIS A 100 -3.49 -3.20 0.73
C HIS A 100 -4.18 -2.28 -0.29
N ASN A 101 -3.86 -0.98 -0.34
CA ASN A 101 -4.45 0.00 -1.26
C ASN A 101 -3.49 1.15 -1.52
N ASN A 102 -3.66 1.83 -2.65
CA ASN A 102 -3.01 3.12 -2.89
C ASN A 102 -3.30 4.11 -1.75
N PHE A 103 -2.30 4.90 -1.39
CA PHE A 103 -2.35 5.97 -0.40
C PHE A 103 -2.66 5.50 1.03
N CYS A 104 -2.38 4.24 1.34
CA CYS A 104 -2.69 3.66 2.65
C CYS A 104 -1.88 4.25 3.82
N ASN A 105 -0.79 5.00 3.56
CA ASN A 105 0.06 5.61 4.58
C ASN A 105 -0.45 6.98 5.08
N THR A 106 -1.70 7.32 4.81
CA THR A 106 -2.37 8.48 5.40
C THR A 106 -2.86 8.18 6.82
N SER A 107 -2.99 9.20 7.66
CA SER A 107 -3.56 9.08 9.01
C SER A 107 -5.07 8.77 9.01
N SER A 108 -5.77 8.97 7.88
CA SER A 108 -7.22 8.79 7.77
C SER A 108 -7.59 7.59 6.88
N HIS A 109 -7.92 6.46 7.51
CA HIS A 109 -8.57 5.35 6.81
C HIS A 109 -10.02 5.71 6.47
N LYS A 110 -10.29 6.12 5.23
CA LYS A 110 -11.64 6.08 4.64
C LYS A 110 -11.70 4.98 3.59
N THR A 111 -11.97 3.76 4.02
CA THR A 111 -12.33 2.66 3.11
C THR A 111 -13.73 2.91 2.56
N LYS A 112 -13.85 3.33 1.30
CA LYS A 112 -15.12 3.26 0.55
C LYS A 112 -15.13 1.98 -0.27
N ASN A 113 -15.90 0.99 0.18
CA ASN A 113 -16.15 -0.28 -0.53
C ASN A 113 -17.15 -0.08 -1.69
N VAL A 114 -16.79 0.78 -2.65
CA VAL A 114 -17.65 1.05 -3.83
C VAL A 114 -17.78 -0.19 -4.73
N PHE A 115 -16.72 -1.01 -4.79
CA PHE A 115 -16.68 -2.21 -5.64
C PHE A 115 -17.68 -3.29 -5.21
N LEU A 116 -17.86 -3.47 -3.91
CA LEU A 116 -18.79 -4.44 -3.33
C LEU A 116 -20.25 -4.05 -3.60
N ILE A 117 -20.54 -2.74 -3.56
CA ILE A 117 -21.85 -2.18 -3.89
C ILE A 117 -22.15 -2.40 -5.39
N LEU A 118 -21.18 -2.14 -6.27
CA LEU A 118 -21.36 -2.31 -7.71
C LEU A 118 -21.62 -3.78 -8.10
N PHE A 119 -20.91 -4.71 -7.44
CA PHE A 119 -21.09 -6.15 -7.64
C PHE A 119 -22.49 -6.62 -7.20
N PHE A 120 -22.98 -6.14 -6.05
CA PHE A 120 -24.35 -6.42 -5.59
C PHE A 120 -25.41 -5.90 -6.56
N ILE A 121 -25.23 -4.68 -7.10
CA ILE A 121 -26.16 -4.11 -8.09
C ILE A 121 -26.17 -4.96 -9.37
N LEU A 122 -25.01 -5.43 -9.82
CA LEU A 122 -24.90 -6.28 -11.01
C LEU A 122 -25.59 -7.64 -10.82
N ILE A 123 -25.45 -8.25 -9.63
CA ILE A 123 -26.13 -9.50 -9.28
C ILE A 123 -27.64 -9.31 -9.23
N ILE A 124 -28.12 -8.23 -8.62
CA ILE A 124 -29.56 -7.92 -8.57
C ILE A 124 -30.11 -7.75 -9.98
N TYR A 125 -29.40 -7.01 -10.85
CA TYR A 125 -29.82 -6.81 -12.25
C TYR A 125 -30.02 -8.15 -12.97
N PHE A 126 -29.04 -9.06 -12.90
CA PHE A 126 -29.10 -10.41 -13.50
C PHE A 126 -30.12 -11.36 -12.86
N LEU A 127 -30.59 -11.09 -11.63
CA LEU A 127 -31.63 -11.87 -10.98
C LEU A 127 -33.04 -11.35 -11.30
N THR A 128 -33.16 -10.07 -11.68
CA THR A 128 -34.44 -9.41 -11.99
C THR A 128 -34.78 -9.37 -13.48
N PHE A 129 -33.80 -9.55 -14.37
CA PHE A 129 -33.93 -9.56 -15.82
C PHE A 129 -33.22 -10.79 -16.40
#